data_AF-A0AAU4R3F3-F1
#
_entry.id   AF-A0AAU4R3F3-F1
#
_cell.length_a   1.000
_cell.length_b   1.000
_cell.length_c   1.000
_cell.angle_alpha   90.00
_cell.angle_beta   90.00
_cell.angle_gamma   90.00
#
_symmetry.space_group_name_H-M   'P 1'
#
loop_
_entity.id
_entity.type
_entity.pdbx_description
1 polymer ?
#
loop_
_entity_poly.entity_id
_entity_poly.type
_entity_poly.pdbx_seq_one_letter_code
_entity_poly.pdbx_strand_id
1 'polypeptide(L)'
;MSEPQPPTKDQLDAYIRTRLVLAGFDLALLSELPDPDSGAPTRSQVLASLRSFVDSTPGAMSQWSPAGQKPEYAQQASAPLLYPSIMEAWTETAGE
;
A
#
# COMPACT_ATOMS: atom_id res chain seq x y z
N MET A 1 11.63 19.38 3.09
CA MET A 1 11.45 18.06 3.71
C MET A 1 12.03 17.05 2.73
N SER A 2 12.97 16.19 3.15
CA SER A 2 13.57 15.20 2.25
C SER A 2 12.50 14.19 1.83
N GLU A 3 12.37 13.95 0.53
CA GLU A 3 11.49 12.91 0.02
C GLU A 3 11.97 11.53 0.52
N PRO A 4 11.04 10.64 0.91
CA PRO A 4 11.40 9.30 1.32
C PRO A 4 12.02 8.54 0.13
N GLN A 5 13.20 7.97 0.35
CA GLN A 5 13.89 7.13 -0.63
C GLN A 5 12.99 5.95 -1.03
N PRO A 6 12.84 5.65 -2.33
CA PRO A 6 12.07 4.48 -2.75
C PRO A 6 12.71 3.19 -2.21
N PRO A 7 11.89 2.19 -1.84
CA PRO A 7 12.39 0.93 -1.30
C PRO A 7 13.21 0.16 -2.34
N THR A 8 14.27 -0.50 -1.87
CA THR A 8 15.11 -1.36 -2.72
C THR A 8 14.42 -2.70 -3.00
N LYS A 9 14.87 -3.38 -4.06
CA LYS A 9 14.33 -4.70 -4.47
C LYS A 9 14.41 -5.76 -3.38
N ASP A 10 15.50 -5.76 -2.60
CA ASP A 10 15.71 -6.72 -1.52
C ASP A 10 14.77 -6.43 -0.33
N GLN A 11 14.51 -5.14 -0.04
CA GLN A 11 13.55 -4.74 0.97
C GLN A 11 12.11 -5.14 0.58
N LEU A 12 11.76 -5.00 -0.70
CA LEU A 12 10.47 -5.46 -1.22
C LEU A 12 10.33 -6.99 -1.10
N ASP A 13 11.38 -7.76 -1.39
CA ASP A 13 11.33 -9.21 -1.26
C ASP A 13 11.21 -9.67 0.18
N ALA A 14 11.92 -9.01 1.10
CA ALA A 14 11.79 -9.26 2.53
C ALA A 14 10.37 -8.97 3.03
N TYR A 15 9.79 -7.86 2.60
CA TYR A 15 8.41 -7.50 2.90
C TYR A 15 7.40 -8.53 2.37
N ILE A 16 7.53 -8.92 1.09
CA ILE A 16 6.65 -9.90 0.46
C ILE A 16 6.74 -11.25 1.17
N ARG A 17 7.95 -11.76 1.42
CA ARG A 17 8.15 -13.04 2.13
C ARG A 17 7.54 -13.01 3.52
N THR A 18 7.75 -11.94 4.27
CA THR A 18 7.16 -11.77 5.60
C THR A 18 5.64 -11.79 5.53
N ARG A 19 5.05 -11.08 4.56
CA ARG A 19 3.60 -11.01 4.41
C ARG A 19 2.98 -12.35 4.00
N LEU A 20 3.66 -13.11 3.17
CA LEU A 20 3.23 -14.45 2.77
C LEU A 20 3.26 -15.43 3.95
N VAL A 21 4.33 -15.42 4.76
CA VAL A 21 4.42 -16.23 5.97
C VAL A 21 3.29 -15.88 6.95
N LEU A 22 3.00 -14.58 7.14
CA LEU A 22 1.88 -14.15 7.97
C LEU A 22 0.51 -14.56 7.42
N ALA A 23 0.37 -14.68 6.10
CA ALA A 23 -0.81 -15.21 5.44
C ALA A 23 -0.87 -16.75 5.45
N GLY A 24 0.15 -17.43 5.99
CA GLY A 24 0.26 -18.89 6.01
C GLY A 24 0.67 -19.51 4.68
N PHE A 25 1.19 -18.72 3.73
CA PHE A 25 1.66 -19.20 2.43
C PHE A 25 3.18 -19.36 2.42
N ASP A 26 3.66 -20.55 2.05
CA ASP A 26 5.08 -20.83 1.88
C ASP A 26 5.49 -20.89 0.40
N LEU A 27 6.34 -19.94 -0.02
CA LEU A 27 6.91 -19.87 -1.36
C LEU A 27 7.79 -21.08 -1.71
N ALA A 28 8.33 -21.78 -0.72
CA ALA A 28 9.16 -22.96 -0.93
C ALA A 28 8.36 -24.11 -1.58
N LEU A 29 7.04 -24.12 -1.42
CA LEU A 29 6.15 -25.13 -2.02
C LEU A 29 6.00 -24.99 -3.53
N LEU A 30 6.33 -23.83 -4.11
CA LEU A 30 6.30 -23.63 -5.54
C LEU A 30 7.54 -24.22 -6.22
N SER A 31 7.35 -24.82 -7.39
CA SER A 31 8.43 -25.29 -8.25
C SER A 31 9.25 -24.13 -8.81
N GLU A 32 10.53 -24.38 -9.01
CA GLU A 32 11.40 -23.47 -9.77
C GLU A 32 11.32 -23.72 -11.28
N LEU A 33 10.93 -24.94 -11.65
CA LEU A 33 10.76 -25.36 -13.03
C LEU A 33 9.33 -25.05 -13.51
N PRO A 34 9.19 -24.52 -14.74
CA PRO A 34 7.88 -24.34 -15.35
C PRO A 34 7.22 -25.69 -15.60
N ASP A 35 5.95 -25.79 -15.26
CA ASP A 35 5.14 -26.98 -15.51
C ASP A 35 4.34 -26.79 -16.81
N PRO A 36 4.65 -27.53 -17.89
CA PRO A 36 3.96 -27.41 -19.17
C PRO A 36 2.53 -27.98 -19.15
N ASP A 37 2.21 -28.87 -18.21
CA ASP A 37 0.90 -29.55 -18.17
C ASP A 37 -0.12 -28.75 -17.36
N SER A 38 0.25 -28.23 -16.18
CA SER A 38 -0.65 -27.44 -15.35
C SER A 38 -0.61 -25.93 -15.65
N GLY A 39 0.46 -25.45 -16.28
CA GLY A 39 0.72 -24.02 -16.45
C GLY A 39 0.95 -23.28 -15.13
N ALA A 40 1.25 -24.00 -14.04
CA ALA A 40 1.48 -23.40 -12.74
C ALA A 40 2.68 -22.44 -12.80
N PRO A 41 2.56 -21.24 -12.20
CA PRO A 41 3.62 -20.25 -12.22
C PRO A 41 4.80 -20.73 -11.38
N THR A 42 6.01 -20.45 -11.84
CA THR A 42 7.21 -20.74 -11.06
C THR A 42 7.33 -19.78 -9.88
N ARG A 43 8.12 -20.18 -8.87
CA ARG A 43 8.44 -19.33 -7.72
C ARG A 43 8.94 -17.94 -8.12
N SER A 44 9.78 -17.86 -9.15
CA SER A 44 10.34 -16.59 -9.63
C SER A 44 9.30 -15.71 -10.32
N GLN A 45 8.36 -16.30 -11.06
CA GLN A 45 7.25 -15.58 -11.69
C GLN A 45 6.29 -15.00 -10.65
N VAL A 46 5.95 -15.78 -9.61
CA VAL A 46 5.12 -15.29 -8.50
C VAL A 46 5.80 -14.13 -7.77
N LEU A 47 7.08 -14.25 -7.43
CA LEU A 47 7.84 -13.16 -6.80
C LEU A 47 7.89 -11.89 -7.66
N ALA A 48 8.12 -12.04 -8.97
CA ALA A 48 8.14 -10.91 -9.90
C ALA A 48 6.77 -10.20 -9.98
N SER A 49 5.68 -10.97 -10.05
CA SER A 49 4.31 -10.44 -10.08
C SER A 49 3.95 -9.72 -8.77
N LEU A 50 4.27 -10.33 -7.62
CA LEU A 50 4.06 -9.73 -6.30
C LEU A 50 4.87 -8.45 -6.11
N ARG A 51 6.11 -8.41 -6.60
CA ARG A 51 6.92 -7.19 -6.56
C ARG A 51 6.29 -6.08 -7.40
N SER A 52 5.85 -6.38 -8.62
CA SER A 52 5.14 -5.42 -9.47
C SER A 52 3.85 -4.90 -8.80
N PHE A 53 3.11 -5.79 -8.15
CA PHE A 53 1.91 -5.42 -7.40
C PHE A 53 2.22 -4.49 -6.22
N VAL A 54 3.20 -4.83 -5.39
CA VAL A 54 3.61 -4.00 -4.24
C VAL A 54 4.24 -2.68 -4.68
N ASP A 55 4.89 -2.62 -5.84
CA ASP A 55 5.45 -1.36 -6.35
C ASP A 55 4.35 -0.42 -6.89
N SER A 56 3.27 -0.98 -7.47
CA SER A 56 2.18 -0.21 -8.10
C SER A 56 1.00 0.15 -7.19
N THR A 57 0.80 -0.56 -6.07
CA THR A 57 -0.46 -0.48 -5.28
C THR A 57 -0.43 0.45 -4.05
N PRO A 58 0.62 0.47 -3.19
CA PRO A 58 0.57 1.19 -1.92
C PRO A 58 0.56 2.71 -2.06
N GLY A 59 1.34 3.26 -3.01
CA GLY A 59 1.37 4.70 -3.25
C GLY A 59 0.07 5.23 -3.83
N ALA A 60 -0.54 4.48 -4.75
CA ALA A 60 -1.76 4.90 -5.43
C ALA A 60 -3.00 4.86 -4.53
N MET A 61 -3.18 3.82 -3.71
CA MET A 61 -4.39 3.70 -2.87
C MET A 61 -4.35 4.60 -1.64
N SER A 62 -3.17 4.81 -1.02
CA SER A 62 -3.04 5.69 0.15
C SER A 62 -3.18 7.18 -0.20
N GLN A 63 -2.84 7.57 -1.44
CA GLN A 63 -2.92 8.95 -1.92
C GLN A 63 -4.23 9.23 -2.68
N TRP A 64 -5.00 8.19 -3.00
CA TRP A 64 -6.29 8.35 -3.66
C TRP A 64 -7.29 8.92 -2.65
N SER A 65 -7.57 10.21 -2.80
CA SER A 65 -8.76 10.84 -2.25
C SER A 65 -9.70 11.09 -3.43
N PRO A 66 -11.00 10.78 -3.33
CA PRO A 66 -11.92 11.20 -4.37
C PRO A 66 -11.91 12.73 -4.46
N ALA A 67 -11.87 13.26 -5.67
CA ALA A 67 -12.05 14.69 -5.86
C ALA A 67 -13.47 15.04 -5.37
N GLY A 68 -13.58 16.04 -4.49
CA GLY A 68 -14.85 16.54 -3.93
C GLY A 68 -15.80 17.19 -4.96
N GLN A 69 -15.66 16.85 -6.25
CA GLN A 69 -16.46 17.34 -7.36
C GLN A 69 -17.91 16.86 -7.31
N LYS A 70 -18.19 15.79 -6.56
CA LYS A 70 -19.56 15.35 -6.27
C LYS A 70 -19.84 15.42 -4.77
N PRO A 71 -21.03 15.90 -4.34
CA PRO A 71 -21.36 16.09 -2.93
C PRO A 71 -21.34 14.78 -2.12
N GLU A 72 -21.51 13.63 -2.75
CA GLU A 72 -21.42 12.31 -2.09
C GLU A 72 -19.97 12.00 -1.65
N TYR A 73 -18.98 12.48 -2.41
CA TYR A 73 -17.56 12.29 -2.12
C TYR A 73 -16.99 13.35 -1.17
N ALA A 74 -17.69 14.48 -0.99
CA ALA A 74 -17.32 15.52 -0.05
C ALA A 74 -17.39 15.06 1.42
N GLN A 75 -18.07 13.94 1.72
CA GLN A 75 -18.13 13.35 3.06
C GLN A 75 -16.82 12.70 3.51
N GLN A 76 -15.92 12.39 2.57
CA GLN A 76 -14.60 11.85 2.87
C GLN A 76 -13.55 12.95 3.12
N ALA A 77 -13.84 14.18 2.71
CA ALA A 77 -13.09 15.34 3.18
C ALA A 77 -13.47 15.59 4.65
N SER A 78 -12.48 15.85 5.50
CA SER A 78 -12.68 16.12 6.92
C SER A 78 -13.88 17.06 7.14
N ALA A 79 -14.79 16.68 8.03
CA ALA A 79 -15.97 17.47 8.31
C ALA A 79 -15.56 18.92 8.66
N PRO A 80 -16.21 19.94 8.09
CA PRO A 80 -15.94 21.32 8.45
C PRO A 80 -16.03 21.47 9.97
N LEU A 81 -15.00 22.04 10.59
CA LEU A 81 -14.99 22.30 12.02
C LEU A 81 -16.07 23.35 12.32
N LEU A 82 -17.24 22.89 12.77
CA LEU A 82 -18.37 23.76 13.14
C LEU A 82 -18.03 24.68 14.33
N TYR A 83 -17.07 24.27 15.15
CA TYR A 83 -16.60 25.02 16.31
C TYR A 83 -15.06 25.00 16.36
N PRO A 84 -14.39 25.89 15.61
CA PRO A 84 -12.92 25.94 15.54
C PRO A 84 -12.24 26.12 16.91
N SER A 85 -12.89 26.86 17.81
CA SER A 85 -12.42 27.13 19.17
C SER A 85 -12.27 25.88 20.04
N ILE A 86 -12.98 24.79 19.73
CA ILE A 86 -12.83 23.52 20.44
C ILE A 86 -11.54 22.81 20.03
N MET A 87 -11.09 22.95 18.78
CA MET A 87 -9.83 22.34 18.35
C MET A 87 -8.61 23.08 18.89
N GLU A 88 -8.67 24.42 18.92
CA GLU A 88 -7.59 25.27 19.47
C GLU A 88 -7.26 24.97 20.93
N ALA A 89 -8.25 24.52 21.72
CA ALA A 89 -8.05 24.15 23.12
C ALA A 89 -7.26 22.84 23.32
N TRP A 90 -7.15 21.99 22.29
CA TRP A 90 -6.57 20.64 22.40
C TRP A 90 -5.44 20.36 21.41
N THR A 91 -5.29 21.16 20.35
CA THR A 91 -4.11 21.15 19.48
C THR A 91 -3.37 22.46 19.66
N GLU A 92 -2.29 22.43 20.46
CA GLU A 92 -1.34 23.53 20.52
C GLU A 92 -0.80 23.73 19.09
N THR A 93 -1.00 24.94 18.53
CA THR A 93 -0.69 25.37 17.15
C THR A 93 -1.56 24.84 16.00
N ALA A 94 -2.58 25.63 15.65
CA ALA A 94 -2.93 25.92 14.26
C ALA A 94 -2.76 27.43 14.04
N GLY A 95 -1.53 27.85 13.71
CA GLY A 95 -1.21 29.25 13.50
C GLY A 95 0.16 29.43 12.85
N GLU A 96 0.21 29.24 11.54
CA GLU A 96 0.78 30.16 10.53
C GLU A 96 0.43 29.67 9.11
#